data_AF-A0A8X8WU60-F1
#
_entry.id   AF-A0A8X8WU60-F1
#
_cell.length_a   1.000
_cell.length_b   1.000
_cell.length_c   1.000
_cell.angle_alpha   90.00
_cell.angle_beta   90.00
_cell.angle_gamma   90.00
#
_symmetry.space_group_name_H-M   'P 1'
#
loop_
_entity.id
_entity.type
_entity.pdbx_description
1 polymer ?
#
loop_
_entity_poly.entity_id
_entity_poly.type
_entity_poly.pdbx_seq_one_letter_code
_entity_poly.pdbx_strand_id
1 'polypeptide(L)'
;MGKTALQILNESPLTTINYLEMKMLITNVSDLSIFQLIPEMSNTVMVVVILIATMAFQTATNPAGGVWNVDDPRSSHKAGEAVMATTQPDQYTNLIFANTTAFICSITAIYIFTARMHINHLFFMTASWIATIAALVSIMFTYYTSVKMITPDEIMHSPRNKILECVMMELYGFGMLYMCVIFVSKLHQSWESKRRRQLDLAADAFPRRVFYWIFQQLEKRGGLPIV
;
A
#
# COMPACT_ATOMS: atom_id res chain seq x y z
N MET A 1 37.99 31.30 -9.78
CA MET A 1 36.69 31.31 -10.49
C MET A 1 36.25 29.87 -10.65
N GLY A 2 35.09 29.48 -10.08
CA GLY A 2 34.59 28.11 -10.18
C GLY A 2 34.11 27.83 -11.60
N LYS A 3 34.61 26.75 -12.22
CA LYS A 3 34.10 26.30 -13.52
C LYS A 3 32.67 25.80 -13.36
N THR A 4 31.79 26.15 -14.29
CA THR A 4 30.41 25.66 -14.31
C THR A 4 30.41 24.17 -14.67
N ALA A 5 29.50 23.35 -14.13
CA ALA A 5 29.45 21.90 -14.40
C ALA A 5 29.40 21.55 -15.90
N LEU A 6 28.79 22.43 -16.70
CA LEU A 6 28.75 22.33 -18.16
C LEU A 6 30.15 22.51 -18.81
N GLN A 7 31.02 23.36 -18.25
CA GLN A 7 32.38 23.55 -18.74
C GLN A 7 33.27 22.35 -18.43
N ILE A 8 33.04 21.65 -17.31
CA ILE A 8 33.77 20.42 -16.96
C ILE A 8 33.38 19.27 -17.90
N LEU A 9 32.08 19.16 -18.22
CA LEU A 9 31.55 18.21 -19.19
C LEU A 9 32.06 18.45 -20.62
N ASN A 10 32.35 19.71 -20.97
CA ASN A 10 32.85 20.08 -22.30
C ASN A 10 34.38 19.95 -22.42
N GLU A 11 35.13 20.01 -21.31
CA GLU A 11 36.60 19.85 -21.29
C GLU A 11 37.06 18.38 -21.41
N SER A 12 36.17 17.41 -21.18
CA SER A 12 36.50 15.99 -21.22
C SER A 12 35.49 15.23 -22.08
N PRO A 13 35.86 14.74 -23.29
CA PRO A 13 34.94 13.95 -24.10
C PRO A 13 34.58 12.68 -23.32
N LEU A 14 33.29 12.49 -23.02
CA LEU A 14 32.80 11.31 -22.31
C LEU A 14 33.07 10.07 -23.18
N THR A 15 34.16 9.36 -22.89
CA THR A 15 34.39 8.01 -23.39
C THR A 15 33.46 7.04 -22.66
N THR A 16 33.10 5.93 -23.31
CA THR A 16 32.17 4.92 -22.78
C THR A 16 32.57 4.44 -21.38
N ILE A 17 33.87 4.39 -21.08
CA ILE A 17 34.43 3.99 -19.78
C ILE A 17 34.15 5.06 -18.71
N ASN A 18 34.45 6.33 -18.99
CA ASN A 18 34.21 7.43 -18.04
C ASN A 18 32.72 7.64 -17.78
N TYR A 19 31.86 7.44 -18.80
CA TYR A 19 30.41 7.44 -18.62
C TYR A 19 29.95 6.31 -17.69
N LEU A 20 30.49 5.10 -17.87
CA LEU A 20 30.12 3.93 -17.07
C LEU A 20 30.59 4.09 -15.62
N GLU A 21 31.79 4.62 -15.41
CA GLU A 21 32.30 4.96 -14.08
C GLU A 21 31.48 6.07 -13.42
N MET A 22 31.19 7.15 -14.15
CA MET A 22 30.34 8.24 -13.64
C MET A 22 28.95 7.72 -13.29
N LYS A 23 28.39 6.83 -14.11
CA LYS A 23 27.11 6.16 -13.83
C LYS A 23 27.19 5.27 -12.59
N MET A 24 28.26 4.48 -12.44
CA MET A 24 28.47 3.63 -11.25
C MET A 24 28.63 4.45 -9.97
N LEU A 25 29.37 5.55 -10.03
CA LEU A 25 29.54 6.48 -8.90
C LEU A 25 28.20 7.13 -8.54
N ILE A 26 27.44 7.60 -9.53
CA ILE A 26 26.11 8.18 -9.29
C ILE A 26 25.16 7.13 -8.70
N THR A 27 25.11 5.90 -9.22
CA THR A 27 24.25 4.86 -8.66
C THR A 27 24.66 4.47 -7.24
N ASN A 28 25.96 4.33 -6.94
CA ASN A 28 26.42 4.03 -5.59
C ASN A 28 26.16 5.17 -4.61
N VAL A 29 26.35 6.43 -5.03
CA VAL A 29 26.04 7.60 -4.21
C VAL A 29 24.53 7.73 -3.98
N SER A 30 23.73 7.45 -5.01
CA SER A 30 22.27 7.42 -4.92
C SER A 30 21.82 6.34 -3.94
N ASP A 31 22.31 5.11 -4.09
CA ASP A 31 22.00 4.02 -3.17
C ASP A 31 22.45 4.36 -1.74
N LEU A 32 23.67 4.88 -1.54
CA LEU A 32 24.17 5.27 -0.23
C LEU A 32 23.27 6.35 0.42
N SER A 33 22.83 7.34 -0.35
CA SER A 33 21.91 8.38 0.13
C SER A 33 20.50 7.83 0.42
N ILE A 34 19.99 6.93 -0.42
CA ILE A 34 18.67 6.30 -0.26
C ILE A 34 18.66 5.39 0.97
N PHE A 35 19.70 4.58 1.18
CA PHE A 35 19.81 3.72 2.36
C PHE A 35 19.87 4.51 3.67
N GLN A 36 20.46 5.71 3.66
CA GLN A 36 20.44 6.62 4.81
C GLN A 36 19.06 7.28 5.02
N LEU A 37 18.32 7.53 3.93
CA LEU A 37 17.01 8.19 3.96
C LEU A 37 15.83 7.25 4.30
N ILE A 38 15.92 5.97 3.91
CA ILE A 38 14.90 4.95 4.18
C ILE A 38 14.49 4.85 5.66
N PRO A 39 15.41 4.74 6.64
CA PRO A 39 15.03 4.61 8.04
C PRO A 39 14.35 5.87 8.59
N GLU A 40 14.76 7.06 8.14
CA GLU A 40 14.14 8.33 8.55
C GLU A 40 12.71 8.43 7.99
N MET A 41 12.54 8.15 6.70
CA MET A 41 11.22 8.11 6.06
C MET A 41 10.30 7.06 6.69
N SER A 42 10.82 5.88 7.04
CA SER A 42 10.05 4.82 7.70
C SER A 42 9.55 5.26 9.08
N ASN A 43 10.36 5.99 9.85
CA ASN A 43 9.95 6.50 11.16
C ASN A 43 8.85 7.56 11.03
N THR A 44 8.99 8.50 10.10
CA THR A 44 7.95 9.51 9.84
C THR A 44 6.64 8.86 9.39
N VAL A 45 6.70 7.89 8.48
CA VAL A 45 5.51 7.18 8.00
C VAL A 45 4.83 6.41 9.14
N MET A 46 5.59 5.76 10.03
CA MET A 46 5.02 5.06 11.18
C MET A 46 4.23 6.02 12.09
N VAL A 47 4.76 7.23 12.35
CA VAL A 47 4.04 8.26 13.11
C VAL A 47 2.75 8.67 12.40
N VAL A 48 2.79 8.93 11.10
CA VAL A 48 1.60 9.30 10.31
C VAL A 48 0.53 8.22 10.41
N VAL A 49 0.90 6.94 10.28
CA VAL A 49 -0.06 5.84 10.36
C VAL A 49 -0.68 5.72 11.76
N ILE A 50 0.10 5.89 12.82
CA ILE A 50 -0.41 5.89 14.20
C ILE A 50 -1.38 7.06 14.42
N LEU A 51 -1.09 8.24 13.87
CA LEU A 51 -1.99 9.39 13.93
C LEU A 51 -3.31 9.11 13.21
N ILE A 52 -3.28 8.53 12.01
CA ILE A 52 -4.50 8.14 11.27
C ILE A 52 -5.33 7.14 12.08
N ALA A 53 -4.69 6.10 12.63
CA ALA A 53 -5.38 5.12 13.47
C ALA A 53 -6.05 5.78 14.68
N THR A 54 -5.36 6.73 15.32
CA THR A 54 -5.86 7.46 16.49
C THR A 54 -7.05 8.35 16.11
N MET A 55 -6.96 9.10 15.02
CA MET A 55 -8.06 9.94 14.53
C MET A 55 -9.28 9.11 14.12
N ALA A 56 -9.05 7.96 13.47
CA ALA A 56 -10.13 7.06 13.08
C ALA A 56 -10.84 6.47 14.32
N PHE A 57 -10.07 6.05 15.33
CA PHE A 57 -10.63 5.57 16.59
C PHE A 57 -11.44 6.64 17.32
N GLN A 58 -10.94 7.88 17.36
CA GLN A 58 -11.66 9.00 17.96
C GLN A 58 -12.99 9.28 17.26
N THR A 59 -13.00 9.22 15.92
CA THR A 59 -14.21 9.46 15.11
C THR A 59 -15.25 8.35 15.30
N ALA A 60 -14.81 7.10 15.47
CA ALA A 60 -15.72 5.97 15.72
C ALA A 60 -16.33 5.99 17.13
N THR A 61 -15.56 6.42 18.14
CA THR A 61 -16.02 6.48 19.53
C THR A 61 -16.83 7.73 19.85
N ASN A 62 -16.63 8.81 19.08
CA ASN A 62 -17.35 10.07 19.23
C ASN A 62 -17.95 10.47 17.88
N PRO A 63 -19.11 9.89 17.50
CA PRO A 63 -19.76 10.20 16.23
C PRO A 63 -20.12 11.69 16.15
N ALA A 64 -20.03 12.27 14.97
CA ALA A 64 -20.47 13.64 14.73
C ALA A 64 -21.96 13.77 15.10
N GLY A 65 -22.32 14.82 15.84
CA GLY A 65 -23.66 14.99 16.40
C GLY A 65 -23.92 14.25 17.72
N GLY A 66 -22.96 13.44 18.19
CA GLY A 66 -23.06 12.73 19.47
C GLY A 66 -23.99 11.52 19.44
N VAL A 67 -24.36 11.07 20.64
CA VAL A 67 -25.29 9.95 20.86
C VAL A 67 -26.58 10.45 21.50
N TRP A 68 -27.68 9.75 21.24
CA TRP A 68 -28.95 9.99 21.92
C TRP A 68 -28.79 9.73 23.42
N ASN A 69 -29.28 10.66 24.25
CA ASN A 69 -29.14 10.57 25.71
C ASN A 69 -30.35 9.94 26.41
N VAL A 70 -31.48 9.80 25.71
CA VAL A 70 -32.76 9.35 26.28
C VAL A 70 -33.43 8.41 25.30
N ASP A 71 -34.06 7.35 25.82
CA ASP A 71 -34.96 6.51 25.04
C ASP A 71 -36.25 7.29 24.77
N ASP A 72 -36.57 7.51 23.50
CA ASP A 72 -37.82 8.17 23.12
C ASP A 72 -38.81 7.12 22.61
N PRO A 73 -39.96 6.89 23.28
CA PRO A 73 -40.96 5.94 22.80
C PRO A 73 -41.71 6.39 21.54
N ARG A 74 -41.52 7.63 21.07
CA ARG A 74 -42.15 8.19 19.86
C ARG A 74 -41.24 8.18 18.63
N SER A 75 -39.92 8.22 18.81
CA SER A 75 -38.95 8.00 17.74
C SER A 75 -38.34 6.60 17.89
N SER A 76 -37.86 5.99 16.81
CA SER A 76 -37.33 4.61 16.89
C SER A 76 -35.92 4.54 17.51
N HIS A 77 -35.50 5.54 18.29
CA HIS A 77 -34.10 5.74 18.66
C HIS A 77 -33.88 5.46 20.14
N LYS A 78 -32.79 4.75 20.43
CA LYS A 78 -32.41 4.34 21.79
C LYS A 78 -31.24 5.15 22.30
N ALA A 79 -31.18 5.32 23.62
CA ALA A 79 -30.04 5.94 24.27
C ALA A 79 -28.73 5.19 23.92
N GLY A 80 -27.70 5.94 23.56
CA GLY A 80 -26.41 5.41 23.09
C GLY A 80 -26.31 5.19 21.58
N GLU A 81 -27.40 5.27 20.81
CA GLU A 81 -27.33 5.27 19.35
C GLU A 81 -26.81 6.62 18.83
N ALA A 82 -25.97 6.59 17.78
CA ALA A 82 -25.47 7.81 17.18
C ALA A 82 -26.61 8.64 16.59
N VAL A 83 -26.68 9.92 16.94
CA VAL A 83 -27.73 10.83 16.45
C VAL A 83 -27.74 10.85 14.92
N MET A 84 -26.55 10.88 14.32
CA MET A 84 -26.37 10.90 12.88
C MET A 84 -26.80 9.62 12.15
N ALA A 85 -26.74 8.47 12.83
CA ALA A 85 -27.24 7.21 12.26
C ALA A 85 -28.76 7.26 12.01
N THR A 86 -29.45 8.10 12.76
CA THR A 86 -30.92 8.21 12.74
C THR A 86 -31.43 9.36 11.89
N THR A 87 -30.67 10.47 11.82
CA THR A 87 -31.03 11.64 11.01
C THR A 87 -30.58 11.52 9.56
N GLN A 88 -29.41 10.92 9.31
CA GLN A 88 -28.81 10.78 7.96
C GLN A 88 -28.11 9.41 7.79
N PRO A 89 -28.87 8.30 7.71
CA PRO A 89 -28.33 6.94 7.74
C PRO A 89 -27.37 6.62 6.58
N ASP A 90 -27.64 7.12 5.38
CA ASP A 90 -26.81 6.85 4.19
C ASP A 90 -25.41 7.47 4.33
N GLN A 91 -25.35 8.73 4.75
CA GLN A 91 -24.08 9.42 4.95
C GLN A 91 -23.31 8.78 6.11
N TYR A 92 -24.00 8.46 7.21
CA TYR A 92 -23.40 7.83 8.38
C TYR A 92 -22.76 6.48 8.04
N THR A 93 -23.43 5.67 7.20
CA THR A 93 -22.91 4.38 6.73
C THR A 93 -21.59 4.57 5.95
N ASN A 94 -21.55 5.55 5.04
CA ASN A 94 -20.34 5.85 4.27
C ASN A 94 -19.18 6.32 5.17
N LEU A 95 -19.47 7.15 6.17
CA LEU A 95 -18.48 7.61 7.14
C LEU A 95 -17.90 6.44 7.94
N ILE A 96 -18.75 5.57 8.50
CA ILE A 96 -18.28 4.43 9.30
C ILE A 96 -17.48 3.44 8.44
N PHE A 97 -17.91 3.19 7.21
CA PHE A 97 -17.20 2.32 6.29
C PHE A 97 -15.79 2.84 5.99
N ALA A 98 -15.68 4.08 5.50
CA ALA A 98 -14.39 4.68 5.17
C ALA A 98 -13.48 4.84 6.39
N ASN A 99 -14.04 5.19 7.55
CA ASN A 99 -13.28 5.33 8.78
C ASN A 99 -12.73 3.98 9.28
N THR A 100 -13.53 2.91 9.17
CA THR A 100 -13.10 1.55 9.53
C THR A 100 -12.01 1.05 8.59
N THR A 101 -12.13 1.30 7.29
CA THR A 101 -11.08 0.99 6.32
C THR A 101 -9.77 1.72 6.66
N ALA A 102 -9.83 3.02 6.99
CA ALA A 102 -8.66 3.78 7.39
C ALA A 102 -7.97 3.19 8.63
N PHE A 103 -8.76 2.74 9.61
CA PHE A 103 -8.27 2.12 10.83
C PHE A 103 -7.60 0.77 10.58
N ILE A 104 -8.24 -0.13 9.83
CA ILE A 104 -7.70 -1.47 9.50
C ILE A 104 -6.42 -1.34 8.65
N CYS A 105 -6.42 -0.47 7.64
CA CYS A 105 -5.24 -0.21 6.83
C CYS A 105 -4.09 0.32 7.68
N SER A 106 -4.37 1.20 8.64
CA SER A 106 -3.35 1.73 9.54
C SER A 106 -2.78 0.68 10.48
N ILE A 107 -3.62 -0.16 11.11
CA ILE A 107 -3.14 -1.27 11.96
C ILE A 107 -2.29 -2.24 11.15
N THR A 108 -2.70 -2.55 9.92
CA THR A 108 -1.96 -3.45 9.04
C THR A 108 -0.57 -2.87 8.71
N ALA A 109 -0.51 -1.57 8.39
CA ALA A 109 0.76 -0.89 8.14
C ALA A 109 1.65 -0.88 9.40
N ILE A 110 1.12 -0.54 10.58
CA ILE A 110 1.87 -0.58 11.85
C ILE A 110 2.43 -1.97 12.12
N TYR A 111 1.60 -3.01 12.00
CA TYR A 111 2.02 -4.39 12.20
C TYR A 111 3.19 -4.77 11.28
N ILE A 112 3.11 -4.40 10.00
CA ILE A 112 4.19 -4.64 9.03
C ILE A 112 5.46 -3.86 9.39
N PHE A 113 5.35 -2.59 9.75
CA PHE A 113 6.49 -1.76 10.15
C PHE A 113 7.17 -2.29 11.40
N THR A 114 6.39 -2.69 12.41
CA THR A 114 6.91 -3.24 13.68
C THR A 114 7.50 -4.64 13.49
N ALA A 115 6.92 -5.48 12.62
CA ALA A 115 7.33 -6.87 12.47
C ALA A 115 8.72 -7.07 11.83
N ARG A 116 9.38 -6.02 11.31
CA ARG A 116 10.74 -6.06 10.70
C ARG A 116 10.99 -7.34 9.89
N MET A 117 10.02 -7.72 9.06
CA MET A 117 9.99 -9.04 8.42
C MET A 117 11.12 -9.16 7.39
N HIS A 118 12.10 -10.03 7.67
CA HIS A 118 13.29 -10.26 6.85
C HIS A 118 13.04 -11.08 5.57
N ILE A 119 11.81 -11.54 5.34
CA ILE A 119 11.48 -12.43 4.22
C ILE A 119 10.94 -11.59 3.05
N ASN A 120 11.78 -11.39 2.02
CA ASN A 120 11.54 -10.57 0.83
C ASN A 120 11.10 -9.13 1.16
N HIS A 121 12.05 -8.34 1.67
CA HIS A 121 11.90 -6.92 2.07
C HIS A 121 11.06 -6.09 1.09
N LEU A 122 11.18 -6.32 -0.22
CA LEU A 122 10.49 -5.55 -1.25
C LEU A 122 8.96 -5.76 -1.29
N PHE A 123 8.47 -6.99 -1.05
CA PHE A 123 7.02 -7.27 -1.09
C PHE A 123 6.31 -6.66 0.12
N PHE A 124 6.84 -6.90 1.32
CA PHE A 124 6.27 -6.38 2.56
C PHE A 124 6.38 -4.85 2.64
N MET A 125 7.51 -4.27 2.22
CA MET A 125 7.67 -2.81 2.14
C MET A 125 6.71 -2.17 1.12
N THR A 126 6.50 -2.82 -0.03
CA THR A 126 5.48 -2.33 -0.99
C THR A 126 4.09 -2.43 -0.38
N ALA A 127 3.76 -3.54 0.29
CA ALA A 127 2.45 -3.74 0.91
C ALA A 127 2.16 -2.73 2.02
N SER A 128 3.14 -2.38 2.86
CA SER A 128 2.97 -1.32 3.87
C SER A 128 2.79 0.05 3.25
N TRP A 129 3.56 0.39 2.21
CA TRP A 129 3.40 1.64 1.48
C TRP A 129 1.99 1.78 0.88
N ILE A 130 1.49 0.70 0.27
CA ILE A 130 0.11 0.64 -0.27
C ILE A 130 -0.91 0.80 0.86
N ALA A 131 -0.75 0.08 1.97
CA ALA A 131 -1.67 0.17 3.11
C ALA A 131 -1.71 1.59 3.70
N THR A 132 -0.57 2.27 3.80
CA THR A 132 -0.49 3.67 4.24
C THR A 132 -1.21 4.61 3.29
N ILE A 133 -1.00 4.49 1.97
CA ILE A 133 -1.71 5.32 0.98
C ILE A 133 -3.21 5.06 1.04
N ALA A 134 -3.63 3.80 1.15
CA ALA A 134 -5.04 3.44 1.28
C ALA A 134 -5.65 4.08 2.55
N ALA A 135 -4.94 4.04 3.68
CA ALA A 135 -5.39 4.68 4.92
C ALA A 135 -5.53 6.21 4.77
N LEU A 136 -4.58 6.86 4.10
CA LEU A 136 -4.61 8.31 3.83
C LEU A 136 -5.79 8.70 2.94
N VAL A 137 -6.03 7.98 1.86
CA VAL A 137 -7.17 8.24 0.95
C VAL A 137 -8.49 8.02 1.70
N SER A 138 -8.56 6.99 2.53
CA SER A 138 -9.76 6.67 3.31
C SER A 138 -10.07 7.72 4.38
N ILE A 139 -9.07 8.19 5.14
CA ILE A 139 -9.29 9.22 6.18
C ILE A 139 -9.63 10.58 5.58
N MET A 140 -9.08 10.92 4.41
CA MET A 140 -9.47 12.13 3.66
C MET A 140 -10.94 12.09 3.24
N PHE A 141 -11.42 10.92 2.78
CA PHE A 141 -12.82 10.73 2.45
C PHE A 141 -13.72 10.82 3.69
N THR A 142 -13.31 10.22 4.81
CA THR A 142 -14.02 10.36 6.09
C THR A 142 -14.17 11.84 6.45
N TYR A 143 -13.10 12.62 6.39
CA TYR A 143 -13.14 14.06 6.68
C TYR A 143 -14.14 14.80 5.78
N TYR A 144 -14.15 14.50 4.48
CA TYR A 144 -15.12 15.07 3.54
C TYR A 144 -16.56 14.74 3.92
N THR A 145 -16.86 13.47 4.23
CA THR A 145 -18.21 13.07 4.67
C THR A 145 -18.61 13.74 5.99
N SER A 146 -17.69 13.89 6.95
CA SER A 146 -17.95 14.60 8.21
C SER A 146 -18.30 16.07 8.00
N VAL A 147 -17.56 16.77 7.12
CA VAL A 147 -17.86 18.17 6.77
C VAL A 147 -19.24 18.28 6.11
N LYS A 148 -19.58 17.31 5.25
CA LYS A 148 -20.90 17.26 4.60
C LYS A 148 -22.04 17.13 5.61
N MET A 149 -21.86 16.31 6.65
CA MET A 149 -22.87 16.06 7.67
C MET A 149 -23.06 17.24 8.65
N ILE A 150 -22.00 18.02 8.90
CA ILE A 150 -22.06 19.17 9.81
C ILE A 150 -22.62 20.42 9.11
N THR A 151 -22.47 20.50 7.78
CA THR A 151 -22.87 21.68 7.00
C THR A 151 -24.35 21.61 6.61
N PRO A 152 -25.15 22.68 6.84
CA PRO A 152 -26.56 22.72 6.42
C PRO A 152 -26.75 22.51 4.91
N ASP A 153 -27.80 21.78 4.54
CA ASP A 153 -28.09 21.39 3.14
C ASP A 153 -28.25 22.57 2.19
N GLU A 154 -28.70 23.73 2.68
CA GLU A 154 -28.86 24.97 1.92
C GLU A 154 -27.52 25.48 1.36
N ILE A 155 -26.44 25.32 2.12
CA ILE A 155 -25.09 25.70 1.72
C ILE A 155 -24.52 24.61 0.80
N MET A 156 -24.83 23.34 1.05
CA MET A 156 -24.35 22.19 0.28
C MET A 156 -24.86 22.20 -1.17
N HIS A 157 -26.11 22.58 -1.40
CA HIS A 157 -26.74 22.56 -2.72
C HIS A 157 -26.31 23.72 -3.63
N SER A 158 -25.46 24.63 -3.14
CA SER A 158 -24.85 25.67 -3.97
C SER A 158 -24.06 25.04 -5.13
N PRO A 159 -24.14 25.58 -6.36
CA PRO A 159 -23.47 25.01 -7.54
C PRO A 159 -21.95 24.84 -7.34
N ARG A 160 -21.32 25.70 -6.55
CA ARG A 160 -19.90 25.59 -6.18
C ARG A 160 -19.58 24.33 -5.37
N ASN A 161 -20.43 23.99 -4.40
CA ASN A 161 -20.19 22.86 -3.50
C ASN A 161 -20.51 21.53 -4.19
N LYS A 162 -21.49 21.50 -5.10
CA LYS A 162 -21.73 20.34 -5.99
C LYS A 162 -20.55 20.01 -6.90
N ILE A 163 -19.88 21.04 -7.44
CA ILE A 163 -18.67 20.83 -8.26
C ILE A 163 -17.55 20.23 -7.41
N LEU A 164 -17.34 20.75 -6.20
CA LEU A 164 -16.36 20.20 -5.25
C LEU A 164 -16.68 18.75 -4.88
N GLU A 165 -17.95 18.42 -4.63
CA GLU A 165 -18.39 17.04 -4.36
C GLU A 165 -18.06 16.08 -5.51
N CYS A 166 -18.36 16.50 -6.75
CA CYS A 166 -18.11 15.69 -7.94
C CYS A 166 -16.60 15.42 -8.13
N VAL A 167 -15.77 16.45 -8.01
CA VAL A 167 -14.32 16.35 -8.15
C VAL A 167 -13.71 15.46 -7.06
N MET A 168 -14.16 15.58 -5.80
CA MET A 168 -13.65 14.75 -4.71
C MET A 168 -14.04 13.28 -4.85
N MET A 169 -15.27 12.99 -5.31
CA MET A 169 -15.69 11.61 -5.60
C MET A 169 -14.90 10.98 -6.74
N GLU A 170 -14.62 11.73 -7.81
CA GLU A 170 -13.79 11.26 -8.92
C GLU A 170 -12.35 10.98 -8.48
N LEU A 171 -11.72 11.89 -7.75
CA LEU A 171 -10.36 11.70 -7.23
C LEU A 171 -10.25 10.49 -6.31
N TYR A 172 -11.24 10.26 -5.45
CA TYR A 172 -11.32 9.07 -4.60
C TYR A 172 -11.48 7.80 -5.44
N GLY A 173 -12.39 7.81 -6.42
CA GLY A 173 -12.63 6.68 -7.33
C GLY A 173 -11.39 6.31 -8.13
N PHE A 174 -10.71 7.28 -8.75
CA PHE A 174 -9.46 7.05 -9.48
C PHE A 174 -8.34 6.57 -8.56
N GLY A 175 -8.23 7.15 -7.35
CA GLY A 175 -7.26 6.73 -6.35
C GLY A 175 -7.46 5.27 -5.92
N MET A 176 -8.69 4.88 -5.60
CA MET A 176 -9.03 3.52 -5.22
C MET A 176 -8.77 2.52 -6.36
N LEU A 177 -9.16 2.88 -7.60
CA LEU A 177 -8.98 2.03 -8.77
C LEU A 177 -7.49 1.84 -9.11
N TYR A 178 -6.69 2.90 -9.00
CA TYR A 178 -5.23 2.85 -9.13
C TYR A 178 -4.60 1.92 -8.07
N MET A 179 -5.05 2.01 -6.82
CA MET A 179 -4.60 1.16 -5.73
C MET A 179 -4.97 -0.32 -5.94
N CYS A 180 -6.17 -0.59 -6.44
CA CYS A 180 -6.59 -1.95 -6.83
C CYS A 180 -5.70 -2.51 -7.94
N VAL A 181 -5.38 -1.72 -8.98
CA VAL A 181 -4.49 -2.13 -10.07
C VAL A 181 -3.10 -2.48 -9.56
N ILE A 182 -2.53 -1.67 -8.65
CA ILE A 182 -1.21 -1.95 -8.03
C ILE A 182 -1.27 -3.23 -7.20
N PHE A 183 -2.32 -3.40 -6.40
CA PHE A 183 -2.46 -4.59 -5.56
C PHE A 183 -2.58 -5.87 -6.39
N VAL A 184 -3.42 -5.86 -7.44
CA VAL A 184 -3.59 -6.99 -8.37
C VAL A 184 -2.29 -7.28 -9.11
N SER A 185 -1.59 -6.27 -9.60
CA SER A 185 -0.32 -6.47 -10.30
C SER A 185 0.77 -7.01 -9.38
N LYS A 186 0.81 -6.61 -8.11
CA LYS A 186 1.73 -7.18 -7.10
C LYS A 186 1.35 -8.61 -6.69
N LEU A 187 0.06 -8.90 -6.53
CA LEU A 187 -0.43 -10.26 -6.34
C LEU A 187 -0.06 -11.16 -7.51
N HIS A 188 -0.23 -10.65 -8.74
CA HIS A 188 0.12 -11.36 -9.95
C HIS A 188 1.62 -11.65 -10.02
N GLN A 189 2.48 -10.66 -9.75
CA GLN A 189 3.93 -10.87 -9.67
C GLN A 189 4.32 -11.87 -8.59
N SER A 190 3.68 -11.80 -7.41
CA SER A 190 3.92 -12.74 -6.32
C SER A 190 3.54 -14.17 -6.72
N TRP A 191 2.36 -14.33 -7.33
CA TRP A 191 1.89 -15.61 -7.84
C TRP A 191 2.80 -16.15 -8.94
N GLU A 192 3.19 -15.32 -9.91
CA GLU A 192 4.08 -15.70 -11.00
C GLU A 192 5.47 -16.09 -10.48
N SER A 193 6.02 -15.37 -9.49
CA SER A 193 7.29 -15.70 -8.85
C SER A 193 7.26 -17.03 -8.10
N LYS A 194 6.11 -17.39 -7.52
CA LYS A 194 5.90 -18.69 -6.88
C LYS A 194 5.70 -19.80 -7.91
N ARG A 195 4.97 -19.51 -8.99
CA ARG A 195 4.75 -20.44 -10.11
C ARG A 195 6.08 -20.82 -10.79
N ARG A 196 6.96 -19.84 -11.05
CA ARG A 196 8.31 -20.08 -11.60
C ARG A 196 9.14 -21.01 -10.72
N ARG A 197 9.18 -20.75 -9.40
CA ARG A 197 9.91 -21.62 -8.45
C ARG A 197 9.41 -23.06 -8.43
N GLN A 198 8.10 -23.28 -8.57
CA GLN A 198 7.53 -24.62 -8.64
C GLN A 198 7.85 -25.32 -9.98
N LEU A 199 7.87 -24.56 -11.08
CA LEU A 199 8.30 -25.04 -12.39
C LEU A 199 9.78 -25.42 -12.40
N ASP A 200 10.65 -24.62 -11.79
CA ASP A 200 12.09 -24.91 -11.67
C ASP A 200 12.32 -26.18 -10.82
N LEU A 201 11.62 -26.33 -9.69
CA LEU A 201 11.69 -27.54 -8.85
C LEU A 201 11.22 -28.80 -9.58
N ALA A 202 10.17 -28.69 -10.42
CA ALA A 202 9.71 -29.79 -11.25
C ALA A 202 10.68 -30.08 -12.42
N ALA A 203 11.26 -29.03 -13.01
CA ALA A 203 12.24 -29.11 -14.07
C ALA A 203 13.59 -29.65 -13.60
N ASP A 204 13.97 -29.52 -12.33
CA ASP A 204 15.16 -30.15 -11.73
C ASP A 204 14.91 -31.62 -11.34
N ALA A 205 13.66 -31.97 -11.01
CA ALA A 205 13.27 -33.35 -10.71
C ALA A 205 13.24 -34.22 -11.98
N PHE A 206 12.92 -33.64 -13.14
CA PHE A 206 12.86 -34.35 -14.42
C PHE A 206 14.22 -34.89 -14.93
N PRO A 207 15.30 -34.10 -15.09
CA PRO A 207 16.60 -34.58 -15.53
C PRO A 207 17.20 -35.55 -14.53
N ARG A 208 16.93 -35.39 -13.22
CA ARG A 208 17.31 -36.39 -12.21
C ARG A 208 16.61 -37.73 -12.45
N ARG A 209 15.29 -37.75 -12.69
CA ARG A 209 14.56 -38.99 -13.02
C ARG A 209 15.04 -39.61 -14.33
N VAL A 210 15.31 -38.81 -15.35
CA VAL A 210 15.84 -39.29 -16.64
C VAL A 210 17.24 -39.86 -16.46
N PHE A 211 18.12 -39.19 -15.69
CA PHE A 211 19.46 -39.68 -15.39
C PHE A 211 19.43 -41.01 -14.63
N TYR A 212 18.60 -41.14 -13.59
CA TYR A 212 18.41 -42.41 -12.88
C TYR A 212 17.87 -43.51 -13.79
N TRP A 213 16.91 -43.20 -14.66
CA TRP A 213 16.36 -44.16 -15.61
C TRP A 213 17.42 -44.64 -16.63
N ILE A 214 18.24 -43.74 -17.17
CA ILE A 214 19.35 -44.08 -18.06
C ILE A 214 20.39 -44.93 -17.32
N PHE A 215 20.76 -44.54 -16.10
CA PHE A 215 21.72 -45.30 -15.28
C PHE A 215 21.23 -46.72 -15.02
N GLN A 216 19.95 -46.89 -14.68
CA GLN A 216 19.33 -48.19 -14.44
C GLN A 216 19.25 -49.06 -15.72
N GLN A 217 19.10 -48.43 -16.90
CA GLN A 217 19.17 -49.13 -18.19
C GLN A 217 20.58 -49.57 -18.54
N LEU A 218 21.60 -48.77 -18.19
CA LEU A 218 23.00 -49.11 -18.38
C LEU A 218 23.44 -50.24 -17.44
N GLU A 219 22.99 -50.24 -16.19
CA GLU A 219 23.21 -51.33 -15.23
C GLU A 219 22.60 -52.66 -15.69
N LYS A 220 21.39 -52.63 -16.25
CA LYS A 220 20.75 -53.83 -16.83
C LYS A 220 21.42 -54.35 -18.09
N ARG A 221 22.12 -53.50 -18.86
CA ARG A 221 22.81 -53.89 -20.10
C ARG A 221 24.29 -54.25 -19.87
N GLY A 222 24.92 -53.65 -18.87
CA GLY A 222 26.32 -53.85 -18.51
C GLY A 222 26.51 -54.90 -17.44
N GLY A 223 25.98 -56.10 -17.64
CA GLY A 223 26.30 -57.26 -16.81
C GLY A 223 27.79 -57.56 -16.85
N LEU A 224 28.57 -56.81 -16.08
CA LEU A 224 29.96 -57.08 -15.77
C LEU A 224 29.95 -57.98 -14.53
N PRO A 225 30.47 -59.22 -14.64
CA PRO A 225 30.61 -60.11 -13.51
C PRO A 225 31.60 -59.48 -12.53
N ILE A 226 31.10 -59.17 -11.34
CA ILE A 226 31.92 -58.86 -10.18
C ILE A 226 32.57 -60.19 -9.78
N VAL A 227 33.85 -60.34 -10.09
CA VAL A 227 34.77 -61.29 -9.45
C VAL A 227 35.74 -60.46 -8.63
#